data_AF-A0A494X073-F1
#
_entry.id   AF-A0A494X073-F1
#
_cell.length_a   1.000
_cell.length_b   1.000
_cell.length_c   1.000
_cell.angle_alpha   90.00
_cell.angle_beta   90.00
_cell.angle_gamma   90.00
#
_symmetry.space_group_name_H-M   'P 1'
#
loop_
_entity.id
_entity.type
_entity.pdbx_description
1 polymer ?
#
loop_
_entity_poly.entity_id
_entity_poly.type
_entity_poly.pdbx_seq_one_letter_code
_entity_poly.pdbx_strand_id
1 'polypeptide(L)' 'MLTEKEVLNNAIKLAIDMEQKRQSKYAFLARNARDKKLKELFGHFAVTSRRRVAMLKKEMKELNIR' A
#
# COMPACT_ATOMS: atom_id res chain seq x y z
N MET A 1 -8.70 13.26 23.82
CA MET A 1 -7.46 12.64 23.29
C MET A 1 -7.83 11.30 22.69
N LEU A 2 -7.17 10.89 21.61
CA LEU A 2 -7.36 9.55 21.05
C LEU A 2 -6.71 8.50 21.97
N THR A 3 -7.30 7.32 22.05
CA THR A 3 -6.67 6.15 22.66
C THR A 3 -5.53 5.63 21.78
N GLU A 4 -4.57 4.92 22.37
CA GLU A 4 -3.49 4.27 21.62
C GLU A 4 -4.02 3.39 20.47
N LYS A 5 -5.13 2.68 20.73
CA LYS A 5 -5.81 1.84 19.75
C LYS A 5 -6.38 2.64 18.57
N GLU A 6 -6.96 3.82 18.81
CA GLU A 6 -7.46 4.70 17.77
C GLU A 6 -6.33 5.35 16.96
N VAL A 7 -5.23 5.74 17.62
CA VAL A 7 -4.03 6.23 16.93
C VAL A 7 -3.48 5.17 15.99
N LEU A 8 -3.32 3.94 16.47
CA LEU A 8 -2.83 2.82 15.68
C LEU A 8 -3.77 2.48 14.51
N ASN A 9 -5.09 2.47 14.76
CA ASN A 9 -6.08 2.27 13.71
C ASN A 9 -5.97 3.31 12.58
N ASN A 10 -5.89 4.59 12.95
CA ASN A 10 -5.78 5.69 12.01
C ASN A 10 -4.45 5.62 11.22
N ALA A 11 -3.35 5.25 11.88
CA ALA A 11 -2.06 5.08 11.24
C ALA A 11 -2.09 3.94 10.20
N ILE A 12 -2.69 2.78 10.52
CA ILE A 12 -2.78 1.68 9.57
C ILE A 12 -3.72 2.01 8.40
N LYS A 13 -4.85 2.67 8.65
CA LYS A 13 -5.75 3.15 7.58
C LYS A 13 -5.02 4.09 6.62
N LEU A 14 -4.31 5.07 7.15
CA LEU A 14 -3.49 5.97 6.35
C LEU A 14 -2.43 5.22 5.53
N ALA A 15 -1.75 4.25 6.14
CA ALA A 15 -0.75 3.44 5.46
C ALA A 15 -1.34 2.63 4.30
N ILE A 16 -2.54 2.05 4.49
CA ILE A 16 -3.27 1.33 3.44
C ILE A 16 -3.62 2.27 2.29
N ASP A 17 -4.19 3.44 2.58
CA ASP A 17 -4.55 4.42 1.54
C ASP A 17 -3.33 4.88 0.74
N MET A 18 -2.20 5.10 1.44
CA MET A 18 -0.94 5.46 0.80
C MET A 18 -0.39 4.34 -0.09
N GLU A 19 -0.44 3.08 0.35
CA GLU A 19 -0.01 1.95 -0.47
C GLU A 19 -0.94 1.71 -1.67
N GLN A 20 -2.25 1.92 -1.53
CA GLN A 20 -3.18 1.85 -2.67
C GLN A 20 -2.89 2.96 -3.70
N LYS A 21 -2.63 4.19 -3.25
CA LYS A 21 -2.21 5.29 -4.13
C LYS A 21 -0.90 4.97 -4.84
N ARG A 22 0.09 4.42 -4.13
CA ARG A 22 1.37 3.97 -4.72
C ARG A 22 1.17 2.86 -5.74
N GLN A 23 0.37 1.85 -5.43
CA GLN A 23 0.06 0.76 -6.34
C GLN A 23 -0.50 1.30 -7.66
N SER A 24 -1.51 2.17 -7.59
CA SER A 24 -2.13 2.79 -8.77
C SER A 24 -1.14 3.65 -9.55
N LYS A 25 -0.31 4.45 -8.87
CA LYS A 25 0.75 5.26 -9.49
C LYS A 25 1.74 4.40 -10.24
N TYR A 26 2.29 3.36 -9.61
CA TYR A 26 3.28 2.49 -10.25
C TYR A 26 2.68 1.65 -11.37
N ALA A 27 1.43 1.19 -11.23
CA ALA A 27 0.74 0.51 -12.32
C ALA A 27 0.52 1.44 -13.53
N PHE A 28 0.19 2.71 -13.29
CA PHE A 28 0.11 3.71 -14.36
C PHE A 28 1.48 3.94 -15.03
N LEU A 29 2.53 4.15 -14.24
CA LEU A 29 3.88 4.36 -14.78
C LEU A 29 4.38 3.14 -15.57
N ALA A 30 4.15 1.93 -15.09
CA ALA A 30 4.52 0.70 -15.78
C ALA A 30 3.82 0.56 -17.15
N ARG A 31 2.52 0.93 -17.24
CA ARG A 31 1.76 0.89 -18.49
C ARG A 31 2.24 1.91 -19.53
N ASN A 32 2.76 3.05 -19.07
CA ASN A 32 3.18 4.15 -19.94
C ASN A 32 4.69 4.20 -20.20
N ALA A 33 5.49 3.39 -19.50
CA ALA A 33 6.93 3.33 -19.70
C ALA A 33 7.26 2.67 -21.05
N ARG A 34 8.07 3.38 -21.87
CA ARG A 34 8.63 2.85 -23.13
C ARG A 34 9.84 1.96 -22.88
N ASP A 35 10.66 2.31 -21.90
CA ASP A 35 11.83 1.52 -21.50
C ASP A 35 11.41 0.23 -20.76
N LYS A 36 11.97 -0.90 -21.18
CA LYS A 36 11.63 -2.23 -20.65
C LYS A 36 12.00 -2.36 -19.17
N LYS A 37 13.15 -1.85 -18.75
CA LYS A 37 13.62 -1.96 -17.36
C LYS A 37 12.74 -1.10 -16.44
N LEU A 38 12.37 0.10 -16.88
CA LEU A 38 11.43 0.96 -16.14
C LEU A 38 10.05 0.33 -16.02
N LYS A 39 9.54 -0.30 -17.09
CA LYS A 39 8.27 -1.03 -17.06
C LYS A 39 8.29 -2.16 -16.03
N GLU A 40 9.36 -2.97 -16.01
CA GLU A 40 9.53 -4.05 -15.03
C GLU A 40 9.67 -3.51 -13.60
N LEU A 41 10.46 -2.47 -13.40
CA LEU A 41 10.68 -1.85 -12.09
C LEU A 41 9.37 -1.29 -11.50
N PHE A 42 8.62 -0.52 -12.28
CA PHE A 42 7.32 0.00 -11.83
C PHE A 42 6.30 -1.12 -11.62
N GLY A 43 6.31 -2.15 -12.46
CA GLY A 43 5.48 -3.35 -12.25
C GLY A 43 5.78 -4.02 -10.91
N HIS A 44 7.07 -4.18 -10.59
CA HIS A 44 7.51 -4.74 -9.31
C HIS A 44 7.05 -3.87 -8.13
N PHE A 45 7.17 -2.55 -8.21
CA PHE A 45 6.69 -1.64 -7.17
C PHE A 45 5.17 -1.71 -6.97
N ALA A 46 4.39 -1.80 -8.04
CA ALA A 46 2.94 -1.98 -7.94
C ALA A 46 2.56 -3.28 -7.20
N VAL A 47 3.23 -4.39 -7.53
CA VAL A 47 3.04 -5.68 -6.86
C VAL A 47 3.45 -5.60 -5.39
N THR A 48 4.58 -4.97 -5.09
CA THR A 48 5.06 -4.79 -3.71
C THR A 48 4.09 -3.96 -2.87
N SER A 49 3.57 -2.85 -3.40
CA SER A 49 2.52 -2.06 -2.72
C SER A 49 1.26 -2.89 -2.46
N ARG A 50 0.79 -3.68 -3.43
CA ARG A 50 -0.36 -4.58 -3.25
C ARG A 50 -0.12 -5.58 -2.11
N ARG A 51 1.08 -6.17 -2.03
CA ARG A 51 1.46 -7.10 -0.95
C ARG A 51 1.47 -6.41 0.40
N ARG A 52 1.98 -5.18 0.48
CA ARG A 52 1.97 -4.37 1.72
C ARG A 52 0.55 -4.05 2.19
N VAL A 53 -0.38 -3.73 1.29
CA VAL A 53 -1.80 -3.57 1.66
C VAL A 53 -2.36 -4.85 2.29
N ALA A 54 -2.04 -6.02 1.73
CA ALA A 54 -2.49 -7.29 2.30
C ALA A 54 -1.90 -7.56 3.69
N MET A 55 -0.61 -7.25 3.89
CA MET A 55 0.05 -7.35 5.20
C MET A 55 -0.58 -6.41 6.22
N LEU A 56 -0.81 -5.13 5.87
CA LEU A 56 -1.45 -4.16 6.75
C LEU A 56 -2.87 -4.57 7.13
N LYS A 57 -3.66 -5.10 6.19
CA LYS A 57 -5.01 -5.62 6.48
C LYS A 57 -4.98 -6.83 7.40
N LYS A 58 -3.98 -7.70 7.25
CA LYS A 58 -3.77 -8.83 8.16
C LYS A 58 -3.43 -8.33 9.56
N GLU A 59 -2.52 -7.38 9.67
CA GLU A 59 -2.13 -6.75 10.94
C GLU A 59 -3.33 -6.09 11.64
N MET A 60 -4.17 -5.34 10.90
CA MET A 60 -5.40 -4.75 11.47
C MET A 60 -6.33 -5.80 12.09
N LYS A 61 -6.46 -6.96 11.42
CA LYS A 61 -7.29 -8.06 11.89
C LYS A 61 -6.70 -8.67 13.16
N GLU A 62 -5.39 -8.88 13.21
CA GLU A 62 -4.68 -9.44 14.36
C GLU A 62 -4.73 -8.51 15.58
N LEU A 63 -4.65 -7.20 15.36
CA LEU A 63 -4.77 -6.17 16.40
C LEU A 63 -6.23 -5.83 16.77
N ASN A 64 -7.22 -6.48 16.14
CA ASN A 64 -8.65 -6.27 16.34
C ASN A 64 -9.06 -4.78 16.26
N ILE A 65 -8.58 -4.11 15.21
CA ILE A 65 -8.86 -2.71 14.85
C ILE A 65 -9.59 -2.65 13.49
N ARG A 66 -10.53 -1.72 13.36
CA ARG A 66 -11.47 -1.61 12.22
C ARG A 66 -11.36 -0.26 11.52
#